data_AF-A0A8C6ZFN6-F1
#
_entry.id   AF-A0A8C6ZFN6-F1
#
_cell.length_a   1.000
_cell.length_b   1.000
_cell.length_c   1.000
_cell.angle_alpha   90.00
_cell.angle_beta   90.00
_cell.angle_gamma   90.00
#
_symmetry.space_group_name_H-M   'P 1'
#
loop_
_entity.id
_entity.type
_entity.pdbx_description
1 polymer ?
#
loop_
_entity_poly.entity_id
_entity_poly.type
_entity_poly.pdbx_seq_one_letter_code
_entity_poly.pdbx_strand_id
1 'polypeptide(L)'
;NGGRWRARQLLWRRSASSRESPRPLLVPADDEFSIQEGDEDLPRALRTIQEQAEDAQILKSVSEVPGAVDDFLCNFLVRLGMSRTLDCFQSEWYELIQRGVLTAKDTGLVPSVYTRNQQLETENTHLKKDLENYKLAANKAKEALLKMQKERDFHRMHHKRVVQEKNKLICDIKRLKAHYASYEPVLKQLTEKYQTTLRQKMLTSLERDRAVGQITGLQAALQNLESGHTIQNPVTKGKIFLNSEYLL
;
A
#
# COMPACT_ATOMS: atom_id res chain seq x y z
N ASN A 1 -35.21 -6.72 17.37
CA ASN A 1 -33.74 -6.67 17.12
C ASN A 1 -33.20 -7.58 16.01
N GLY A 2 -33.94 -8.54 15.44
CA GLY A 2 -33.43 -9.45 14.40
C GLY A 2 -33.30 -8.88 12.97
N GLY A 3 -34.07 -7.85 12.61
CA GLY A 3 -34.07 -7.29 11.24
C GLY A 3 -32.80 -6.53 10.85
N ARG A 4 -32.16 -5.83 11.81
CA ARG A 4 -30.91 -5.08 11.57
C ARG A 4 -29.73 -5.97 11.23
N TRP A 5 -29.68 -7.16 11.82
CA TRP A 5 -28.61 -8.13 11.59
C TRP A 5 -28.71 -8.77 10.21
N ARG A 6 -29.92 -9.11 9.77
CA ARG A 6 -30.17 -9.64 8.41
C ARG A 6 -29.86 -8.58 7.34
N ALA A 7 -30.24 -7.33 7.55
CA ALA A 7 -29.91 -6.24 6.63
C ALA A 7 -28.39 -6.02 6.50
N ARG A 8 -27.64 -6.13 7.60
CA ARG A 8 -26.17 -6.02 7.59
C ARG A 8 -25.50 -7.21 6.89
N GLN A 9 -26.00 -8.44 7.07
CA GLN A 9 -25.51 -9.61 6.35
C GLN A 9 -25.75 -9.52 4.83
N LEU A 10 -26.93 -9.04 4.41
CA LEU A 10 -27.25 -8.86 3.00
C LEU A 10 -26.39 -7.76 2.35
N LEU A 11 -26.17 -6.65 3.05
CA LEU A 11 -25.25 -5.60 2.59
C LEU A 11 -23.80 -6.09 2.49
N TRP A 12 -23.36 -6.92 3.44
CA TRP A 12 -22.02 -7.51 3.40
C TRP A 12 -21.86 -8.49 2.23
N ARG A 13 -22.84 -9.39 1.99
CA ARG A 13 -22.82 -10.30 0.82
C ARG A 13 -22.85 -9.54 -0.51
N ARG A 14 -23.67 -8.49 -0.62
CA ARG A 14 -23.77 -7.68 -1.84
C ARG A 14 -22.50 -6.86 -2.09
N SER A 15 -21.84 -6.39 -1.03
CA SER A 15 -20.57 -5.66 -1.12
C SER A 15 -19.36 -6.58 -1.34
N ALA A 16 -19.43 -7.84 -0.91
CA ALA A 16 -18.44 -8.87 -1.21
C ALA A 16 -18.53 -9.37 -2.66
N SER A 17 -19.75 -9.45 -3.22
CA SER A 17 -19.97 -9.90 -4.60
C SER A 17 -19.59 -8.86 -5.68
N SER A 18 -19.48 -7.57 -5.32
CA SER A 18 -19.07 -6.49 -6.25
C SER A 18 -17.58 -6.14 -6.19
N ARG A 19 -16.78 -6.83 -5.35
CA ARG A 19 -15.33 -6.76 -5.48
C ARG A 19 -14.90 -7.83 -6.46
N GLU A 20 -14.77 -7.44 -7.72
CA GLU A 20 -13.89 -8.17 -8.63
C GLU A 20 -12.55 -8.35 -7.93
N SER A 21 -12.22 -9.61 -7.63
CA SER A 21 -10.90 -9.99 -7.16
C SER A 21 -9.88 -9.43 -8.16
N PRO A 22 -8.82 -8.73 -7.71
CA PRO A 22 -7.70 -8.46 -8.58
C PRO A 22 -7.21 -9.80 -9.13
N ARG A 23 -7.25 -9.96 -10.46
CA ARG A 23 -6.67 -11.11 -11.13
C ARG A 23 -5.24 -11.26 -10.63
N PRO A 24 -4.77 -12.46 -10.25
CA PRO A 24 -3.35 -12.68 -10.03
C PRO A 24 -2.64 -12.27 -11.32
N LEU A 25 -1.69 -11.35 -11.21
CA LEU A 25 -0.76 -11.06 -12.30
C LEU A 25 -0.06 -12.38 -12.61
N LEU A 26 -0.37 -12.95 -13.77
CA LEU A 26 0.36 -14.06 -14.36
C LEU A 26 1.80 -13.60 -14.56
N VAL A 27 2.70 -14.15 -13.75
CA VAL A 27 4.13 -14.14 -14.03
C VAL A 27 4.31 -14.95 -15.32
N PRO A 28 4.98 -14.42 -16.37
CA PRO A 28 5.31 -15.22 -17.54
C PRO A 28 6.22 -16.36 -17.08
N ALA A 29 5.75 -17.59 -17.25
CA ALA A 29 6.53 -18.79 -17.00
C ALA A 29 7.41 -19.07 -18.22
N ASP A 30 8.46 -18.27 -18.39
CA ASP A 30 9.55 -18.55 -19.32
C ASP A 30 10.81 -18.77 -18.49
N ASP A 31 10.94 -19.99 -17.97
CA ASP A 31 12.21 -20.64 -17.65
C ASP A 31 11.93 -22.15 -17.75
N GLU A 32 11.92 -22.63 -18.98
CA GLU A 32 11.93 -24.04 -19.34
C GLU A 32 13.32 -24.62 -19.00
N PHE A 33 13.59 -24.79 -17.71
CA PHE A 33 14.63 -25.72 -17.27
C PHE A 33 14.05 -27.13 -17.37
N SER A 34 14.31 -27.77 -18.51
CA SER A 34 14.20 -29.21 -18.67
C SER A 34 15.12 -29.90 -17.66
N ILE A 35 14.63 -30.17 -16.45
CA ILE A 35 15.21 -31.15 -15.55
C ILE A 35 14.80 -32.50 -16.12
N GLN A 36 15.79 -33.24 -16.66
CA GLN A 36 15.62 -34.66 -16.93
C GLN A 36 15.29 -35.36 -15.60
N GLU A 37 14.01 -35.68 -15.38
CA GLU A 37 13.59 -36.62 -14.35
C GLU A 37 14.18 -37.99 -14.70
N GLY A 38 15.30 -38.31 -14.06
CA GLY A 38 15.75 -39.68 -13.91
C GLY A 38 14.87 -40.36 -12.87
N ASP A 39 13.98 -41.25 -13.31
CA ASP A 39 13.12 -42.11 -12.48
C ASP A 39 13.88 -43.09 -11.55
N GLU A 40 15.17 -42.89 -11.28
CA GLU A 40 16.01 -43.80 -10.49
C GLU A 40 15.98 -43.56 -8.96
N ASP A 41 15.39 -42.46 -8.47
CA ASP A 41 15.51 -42.10 -7.04
C ASP A 41 14.37 -42.62 -6.15
N LEU A 42 13.20 -42.97 -6.71
CA LEU A 42 12.08 -43.50 -5.91
C LEU A 42 12.35 -44.89 -5.30
N PRO A 43 12.88 -45.90 -6.04
CA PRO A 43 13.20 -47.19 -5.44
C PRO A 43 14.35 -47.10 -4.43
N ARG A 44 15.26 -46.13 -4.61
CA ARG A 44 16.36 -45.87 -3.67
C ARG A 44 15.83 -45.25 -2.38
N ALA A 45 14.93 -44.27 -2.47
CA ALA A 45 14.26 -43.67 -1.32
C ALA A 45 13.45 -44.72 -0.53
N LEU A 46 12.73 -45.60 -1.22
CA LEU A 46 11.99 -46.70 -0.57
C LEU A 46 12.90 -47.70 0.13
N ARG A 47 14.05 -48.07 -0.47
CA ARG A 47 15.07 -48.90 0.18
C ARG A 47 15.65 -48.22 1.41
N THR A 48 15.95 -46.93 1.35
CA THR A 48 16.47 -46.21 2.53
C THR A 48 15.44 -46.11 3.66
N ILE A 49 14.14 -46.01 3.36
CA ILE A 49 13.08 -46.01 4.37
C ILE A 49 12.91 -47.41 4.97
N GLN A 50 13.00 -48.45 4.15
CA GLN A 50 12.95 -49.85 4.60
C GLN A 50 14.15 -50.19 5.48
N GLU A 51 15.36 -49.83 5.07
CA GLU A 51 16.60 -49.99 5.85
C GLU A 51 16.53 -49.20 7.16
N GLN A 52 16.04 -47.96 7.15
CA GLN A 52 15.82 -47.19 8.39
C GLN A 52 14.76 -47.80 9.30
N ALA A 53 13.72 -48.43 8.75
CA ALA A 53 12.69 -49.12 9.52
C ALA A 53 13.23 -50.42 10.13
N GLU A 54 14.04 -51.18 9.38
CA GLU A 54 14.73 -52.37 9.84
C GLU A 54 15.78 -52.03 10.92
N ASP A 55 16.57 -50.98 10.72
CA ASP A 55 17.52 -50.46 11.72
C ASP A 55 16.81 -49.97 12.99
N ALA A 56 15.68 -49.27 12.85
CA ALA A 56 14.86 -48.85 13.99
C ALA A 56 14.24 -50.05 14.73
N GLN A 57 13.93 -51.13 14.01
CA GLN A 57 13.40 -52.36 14.57
C GLN A 57 14.50 -53.19 15.27
N ILE A 58 15.71 -53.21 14.72
CA ILE A 58 16.91 -53.79 15.35
C ILE A 58 17.24 -53.00 16.62
N LEU A 59 17.29 -51.67 16.57
CA LEU A 59 17.52 -50.82 17.76
C LEU A 59 16.46 -51.01 18.86
N LYS A 60 15.19 -51.19 18.47
CA LYS A 60 14.11 -51.55 19.42
C LYS A 60 14.32 -52.91 20.06
N SER A 61 14.73 -53.93 19.30
CA SER A 61 14.99 -55.27 19.82
C SER A 61 16.23 -55.35 20.73
N VAL A 62 17.25 -54.52 20.47
CA VAL A 62 18.45 -54.41 21.31
C VAL A 62 18.15 -53.71 22.64
N SER A 63 17.15 -52.83 22.69
CA SER A 63 16.72 -52.18 23.94
C SER A 63 15.97 -53.09 24.92
N GLU A 64 15.47 -54.24 24.47
CA GLU A 64 14.69 -55.18 25.31
C GLU A 64 15.55 -56.24 26.01
N VAL A 65 16.78 -56.49 25.54
CA VAL A 65 17.73 -57.37 26.22
C VAL A 65 18.39 -56.58 27.34
N PRO A 66 18.27 -56.99 28.62
CA PRO A 66 18.94 -56.25 29.68
C PRO A 66 20.45 -56.32 29.45
N GLY A 67 21.07 -55.15 29.28
CA GLY A 67 22.51 -55.04 29.09
C GLY A 67 23.26 -55.72 30.24
N ALA A 68 24.42 -56.27 29.92
CA ALA A 68 25.30 -56.86 30.92
C ALA A 68 25.80 -55.75 31.88
N VAL A 69 25.94 -56.09 33.16
CA VAL A 69 26.32 -55.13 34.22
C VAL A 69 27.65 -54.41 33.95
N ASP A 70 28.57 -55.02 33.21
CA ASP A 70 29.83 -54.42 32.79
C ASP A 70 29.66 -53.25 31.80
N ASP A 71 28.78 -53.38 30.81
CA ASP A 71 28.43 -52.29 29.89
C ASP A 71 27.81 -51.10 30.62
N PHE A 72 26.96 -51.38 31.62
CA PHE A 72 26.37 -50.35 32.47
C PHE A 72 27.43 -49.61 33.30
N LEU A 73 28.34 -50.34 33.95
CA LEU A 73 29.41 -49.74 34.74
C LEU A 73 30.34 -48.89 33.88
N CYS A 74 30.68 -49.38 32.67
CA CYS A 74 31.47 -48.62 31.71
C CYS A 74 30.75 -47.33 31.29
N ASN A 75 29.48 -47.42 30.86
CA ASN A 75 28.68 -46.26 30.47
C ASN A 75 28.47 -45.27 31.63
N PHE A 76 28.32 -45.75 32.86
CA PHE A 76 28.20 -44.94 34.07
C PHE A 76 29.49 -44.16 34.36
N LEU A 77 30.64 -44.83 34.34
CA LEU A 77 31.95 -44.21 34.58
C LEU A 77 32.30 -43.21 33.48
N VAL A 78 31.95 -43.49 32.22
CA VAL A 78 32.07 -42.54 31.11
C VAL A 78 31.17 -41.32 31.32
N ARG A 79 29.89 -41.51 31.68
CA ARG A 79 28.94 -40.41 31.96
C ARG A 79 29.43 -39.48 33.08
N LEU A 80 30.06 -40.04 34.10
CA LEU A 80 30.60 -39.26 35.23
C LEU A 80 32.00 -38.70 34.97
N GLY A 81 32.61 -38.99 33.80
CA GLY A 81 33.95 -38.52 33.46
C GLY A 81 35.07 -39.18 34.27
N MET A 82 34.83 -40.36 34.84
CA MET A 82 35.77 -41.09 35.70
C MET A 82 36.71 -41.99 34.89
N SER A 83 37.48 -41.41 33.96
CA SER A 83 38.33 -42.16 33.02
C SER A 83 39.37 -43.06 33.69
N ARG A 84 40.05 -42.58 34.73
CA ARG A 84 41.05 -43.40 35.46
C ARG A 84 40.42 -44.62 36.14
N THR A 85 39.22 -44.45 36.70
CA THR A 85 38.49 -45.55 37.34
C THR A 85 37.98 -46.54 36.31
N LEU A 86 37.57 -46.05 35.13
CA LEU A 86 37.21 -46.89 33.99
C LEU A 86 38.39 -47.74 33.52
N ASP A 87 39.57 -47.14 33.34
CA ASP A 87 40.78 -47.85 32.87
C ASP A 87 41.21 -48.94 33.85
N CYS A 88 41.19 -48.64 35.16
CA CYS A 88 41.47 -49.64 36.20
C CYS A 88 40.42 -50.75 36.21
N PHE A 89 39.14 -50.39 36.17
CA PHE A 89 38.03 -51.34 36.16
C PHE A 89 38.11 -52.29 34.96
N GLN A 90 38.32 -51.77 33.74
CA GLN A 90 38.45 -52.58 32.54
C GLN A 90 39.65 -53.53 32.63
N SER A 91 40.80 -53.04 33.09
CA SER A 91 42.02 -53.86 33.24
C SER A 91 41.80 -55.03 34.20
N GLU A 92 41.25 -54.76 35.39
CA GLU A 92 40.97 -55.79 36.39
C GLU A 92 39.88 -56.78 35.91
N TRP A 93 38.84 -56.27 35.25
CA TRP A 93 37.73 -57.08 34.75
C TRP A 93 38.19 -58.07 33.66
N TYR A 94 38.97 -57.62 32.69
CA TYR A 94 39.54 -58.50 31.66
C TYR A 94 40.56 -59.50 32.24
N GLU A 95 41.32 -59.11 33.25
CA GLU A 95 42.25 -60.01 33.94
C GLU A 95 41.51 -61.15 34.68
N LEU A 96 40.41 -60.83 35.36
CA LEU A 96 39.55 -61.79 36.05
C LEU A 96 38.86 -62.77 35.09
N ILE A 97 38.47 -62.30 33.90
CA ILE A 97 37.92 -63.14 32.82
C ILE A 97 38.99 -64.10 32.28
N GLN A 98 40.21 -63.61 32.00
CA GLN A 98 41.31 -64.44 31.49
C GLN A 98 41.74 -65.52 32.48
N ARG A 99 41.70 -65.23 33.78
CA ARG A 99 41.98 -66.19 34.85
C ARG A 99 40.85 -67.21 35.07
N GLY A 100 39.70 -67.06 34.38
CA GLY A 100 38.55 -67.94 34.50
C GLY A 100 37.80 -67.82 35.83
N VAL A 101 38.05 -66.77 36.61
CA VAL A 101 37.43 -66.51 37.91
C VAL A 101 36.02 -65.93 37.73
N LEU A 102 35.82 -65.17 36.66
CA LEU A 102 34.52 -64.66 36.24
C LEU A 102 34.13 -65.31 34.90
N THR A 103 32.94 -65.90 34.84
CA THR A 103 32.34 -66.32 33.57
C THR A 103 31.35 -65.27 33.09
N ALA A 104 31.16 -65.13 31.77
CA ALA A 104 30.21 -64.18 31.19
C ALA A 104 28.74 -64.39 31.63
N LYS A 105 28.44 -65.50 32.31
CA LYS A 105 27.13 -65.79 32.91
C LYS A 105 26.98 -65.25 34.34
N ASP A 106 28.08 -64.92 35.01
CA ASP A 106 28.10 -64.35 36.36
C ASP A 106 27.83 -62.84 36.35
N THR A 107 27.94 -62.22 35.17
CA THR A 107 27.56 -60.83 34.93
C THR A 107 26.05 -60.73 34.96
N GLY A 108 25.51 -60.23 36.07
CA GLY A 108 24.07 -60.01 36.23
C GLY A 108 23.49 -59.08 35.17
N LEU A 109 22.16 -59.03 35.12
CA LEU A 109 21.41 -58.11 34.27
C LEU A 109 21.25 -56.76 34.98
N VAL A 110 21.33 -55.66 34.23
CA VAL A 110 21.12 -54.31 34.78
C VAL A 110 19.70 -54.16 35.34
N PRO A 111 19.51 -53.56 36.54
CA PRO A 111 18.19 -53.35 37.11
C PRO A 111 17.27 -52.54 36.18
N SER A 112 16.08 -53.07 35.89
CA SER A 112 15.10 -52.48 34.96
C SER A 112 14.70 -51.03 35.29
N VAL A 113 14.77 -50.65 36.56
CA VAL A 113 14.47 -49.28 37.04
C VAL A 113 15.48 -48.26 36.49
N TYR A 114 16.76 -48.63 36.37
CA TYR A 114 17.79 -47.74 35.84
C TYR A 114 17.57 -47.47 34.34
N THR A 115 17.37 -48.53 33.55
CA THR A 115 17.10 -48.42 32.11
C THR A 115 15.88 -47.54 31.86
N ARG A 116 14.83 -47.71 32.67
CA ARG A 116 13.64 -46.87 32.63
C ARG A 116 13.93 -45.41 32.97
N ASN A 117 14.73 -45.13 33.98
CA ASN A 117 15.10 -43.75 34.33
C ASN A 117 15.93 -43.09 33.22
N GLN A 118 16.85 -43.83 32.59
CA GLN A 118 17.62 -43.32 31.46
C GLN A 118 16.70 -43.00 30.26
N GLN A 119 15.75 -43.86 29.95
CA GLN A 119 14.73 -43.59 28.93
C GLN A 119 13.94 -42.31 29.28
N LEU A 120 13.44 -42.19 30.51
CA LEU A 120 12.72 -41.00 30.97
C LEU A 120 13.56 -39.71 30.94
N GLU A 121 14.87 -39.79 31.20
CA GLU A 121 15.81 -38.67 31.07
C GLU A 121 15.94 -38.25 29.59
N THR A 122 16.09 -39.21 28.67
CA THR A 122 16.16 -38.92 27.24
C THR A 122 14.86 -38.30 26.71
N GLU A 123 13.70 -38.83 27.12
CA GLU A 123 12.40 -38.25 26.77
C GLU A 123 12.25 -36.83 27.33
N ASN A 124 12.64 -36.59 28.58
CA ASN A 124 12.59 -35.25 29.17
C ASN A 124 13.48 -34.26 28.43
N THR A 125 14.68 -34.66 28.02
CA THR A 125 15.57 -33.77 27.26
C THR A 125 15.00 -33.46 25.88
N HIS A 126 14.41 -34.46 25.20
CA HIS A 126 13.71 -34.26 23.92
C HIS A 126 12.51 -33.31 24.07
N LEU A 127 11.63 -33.57 25.04
CA LEU A 127 10.44 -32.74 25.30
C LEU A 127 10.80 -31.30 25.66
N LYS A 128 11.87 -31.10 26.44
CA LYS A 128 12.38 -29.74 26.75
C LYS A 128 12.84 -29.03 25.49
N LYS A 129 13.56 -29.73 24.60
CA LYS A 129 14.01 -29.16 23.31
C LYS A 129 12.84 -28.78 22.42
N ASP A 130 11.85 -29.66 22.29
CA ASP A 130 10.64 -29.38 21.50
C ASP A 130 9.87 -28.19 22.06
N LEU A 131 9.73 -28.11 23.38
CA LEU A 131 9.06 -27.00 24.05
C LEU A 131 9.75 -25.66 23.76
N GLU A 132 11.09 -25.61 23.78
CA GLU A 132 11.82 -24.40 23.39
C GLU A 132 11.67 -24.08 21.91
N ASN A 133 11.68 -25.09 21.02
CA ASN A 133 11.41 -24.90 19.59
C ASN A 133 10.00 -24.31 19.35
N TYR A 134 8.98 -24.83 20.03
CA TYR A 134 7.62 -24.32 19.93
C TYR A 134 7.49 -22.90 20.47
N LYS A 135 8.16 -22.57 21.58
CA LYS A 135 8.21 -21.19 22.09
C LYS A 135 8.83 -20.24 21.06
N LEU A 136 9.95 -20.61 20.45
CA LEU A 136 10.60 -19.81 19.41
C LEU A 136 9.69 -19.61 18.20
N ALA A 137 9.06 -20.68 17.71
CA ALA A 137 8.11 -20.61 16.60
C ALA A 137 6.90 -19.72 16.92
N ALA A 138 6.33 -19.84 18.12
CA ALA A 138 5.22 -19.03 18.58
C ALA A 138 5.60 -17.54 18.69
N ASN A 139 6.78 -17.23 19.22
CA ASN A 139 7.27 -15.85 19.31
C ASN A 139 7.50 -15.25 17.92
N LYS A 140 8.12 -16.00 17.00
CA LYS A 140 8.31 -15.58 15.60
C LYS A 140 6.98 -15.32 14.89
N ALA A 141 5.99 -16.20 15.08
CA ALA A 141 4.65 -16.02 14.53
C ALA A 141 3.96 -14.77 15.12
N LYS A 142 4.08 -14.55 16.44
CA LYS A 142 3.56 -13.36 17.11
C LYS A 142 4.16 -12.07 16.55
N GLU A 143 5.47 -12.02 16.36
CA GLU A 143 6.16 -10.87 15.76
C GLU A 143 5.72 -10.61 14.32
N ALA A 144 5.60 -11.66 13.51
CA ALA A 144 5.10 -11.55 12.12
C ALA A 144 3.67 -11.00 12.10
N LEU A 145 2.79 -11.50 12.97
CA LEU A 145 1.42 -11.00 13.09
C LEU A 145 1.38 -9.52 13.47
N LEU A 146 2.21 -9.08 14.42
CA LEU A 146 2.29 -7.66 14.79
C LEU A 146 2.75 -6.79 13.63
N LYS A 147 3.73 -7.25 12.83
CA LYS A 147 4.17 -6.53 11.62
C LYS A 147 3.04 -6.41 10.60
N MET A 148 2.33 -7.50 10.31
CA MET A 148 1.19 -7.49 9.37
C MET A 148 0.03 -6.61 9.86
N GLN A 149 -0.25 -6.59 11.17
CA GLN A 149 -1.27 -5.71 11.74
C GLN A 149 -0.92 -4.23 11.57
N LYS A 150 0.34 -3.86 11.83
CA LYS A 150 0.83 -2.48 11.62
C LYS A 150 0.69 -2.06 10.15
N GLU A 151 1.09 -2.91 9.21
CA GLU A 151 0.99 -2.63 7.78
C GLU A 151 -0.48 -2.48 7.34
N ARG A 152 -1.35 -3.41 7.76
CA ARG A 152 -2.79 -3.32 7.53
C ARG A 152 -3.36 -2.00 8.04
N ASP A 153 -2.98 -1.59 9.24
CA ASP A 153 -3.49 -0.36 9.86
C ASP A 153 -2.94 0.90 9.18
N PHE A 154 -1.68 0.87 8.73
CA PHE A 154 -1.09 1.90 7.89
C PHE A 154 -1.87 2.05 6.59
N HIS A 155 -2.10 0.97 5.84
CA HIS A 155 -2.90 1.01 4.61
C HIS A 155 -4.33 1.48 4.86
N ARG A 156 -4.96 1.03 5.94
CA ARG A 156 -6.33 1.43 6.27
C ARG A 156 -6.41 2.92 6.61
N MET A 157 -5.44 3.45 7.34
CA MET A 157 -5.36 4.87 7.67
C MET A 157 -5.07 5.71 6.41
N HIS A 158 -4.10 5.27 5.60
CA HIS A 158 -3.72 5.95 4.37
C HIS A 158 -4.88 6.00 3.38
N HIS A 159 -5.57 4.88 3.15
CA HIS A 159 -6.76 4.85 2.29
C HIS A 159 -7.84 5.83 2.77
N LYS A 160 -8.11 5.89 4.08
CA LYS A 160 -9.07 6.86 4.64
C LYS A 160 -8.66 8.30 4.35
N ARG A 161 -7.38 8.64 4.54
CA ARG A 161 -6.85 9.97 4.24
C ARG A 161 -7.05 10.32 2.75
N VAL A 162 -6.61 9.43 1.86
CA VAL A 162 -6.72 9.63 0.40
C VAL A 162 -8.18 9.81 -0.01
N VAL A 163 -9.11 9.05 0.57
CA VAL A 163 -10.55 9.22 0.29
C VAL A 163 -11.06 10.58 0.76
N GLN A 164 -10.63 11.07 1.92
CA GLN A 164 -10.99 12.41 2.40
C GLN A 164 -10.47 13.50 1.47
N GLU A 165 -9.20 13.42 1.07
CA GLU A 165 -8.59 14.36 0.13
C GLU A 165 -9.28 14.33 -1.24
N LYS A 166 -9.55 13.13 -1.78
CA LYS A 166 -10.33 12.95 -3.02
C LYS A 166 -11.69 13.63 -2.92
N ASN A 167 -12.40 13.43 -1.83
CA ASN A 167 -13.73 14.02 -1.65
C ASN A 167 -13.68 15.54 -1.55
N LYS A 168 -12.65 16.11 -0.91
CA LYS A 168 -12.41 17.56 -0.88
C LYS A 168 -12.22 18.13 -2.29
N LEU A 169 -11.34 17.49 -3.08
CA LEU A 169 -11.11 17.89 -4.48
C LEU A 169 -12.37 17.77 -5.34
N ILE A 170 -13.17 16.72 -5.15
CA ILE A 170 -14.46 16.56 -5.84
C ILE A 170 -15.39 17.73 -5.51
N CYS A 171 -15.48 18.13 -4.23
CA CYS A 171 -16.28 19.28 -3.83
C CYS A 171 -15.78 20.58 -4.46
N ASP A 172 -14.46 20.81 -4.47
CA ASP A 172 -13.86 22.00 -5.07
C ASP A 172 -14.13 22.07 -6.59
N ILE A 173 -13.99 20.95 -7.30
CA ILE A 173 -14.32 20.86 -8.74
C ILE A 173 -15.79 21.16 -8.98
N LYS A 174 -16.71 20.62 -8.16
CA LYS A 174 -18.14 20.90 -8.28
C LYS A 174 -18.45 22.39 -8.09
N ARG A 175 -17.85 23.01 -7.06
CA ARG A 175 -17.99 24.45 -6.81
C ARG A 175 -17.45 25.28 -7.97
N LEU A 176 -16.30 24.90 -8.52
CA LEU A 176 -15.70 25.59 -9.66
C LEU A 176 -16.58 25.51 -10.91
N LYS A 177 -17.10 24.32 -11.23
CA LYS A 177 -18.03 24.12 -12.35
C LYS A 177 -19.28 24.99 -12.20
N ALA A 178 -19.87 25.04 -11.01
CA ALA A 178 -21.03 25.89 -10.73
C ALA A 178 -20.71 27.38 -10.95
N HIS A 179 -19.54 27.84 -10.50
CA HIS A 179 -19.10 29.21 -10.70
C HIS A 179 -18.92 29.56 -12.19
N TYR A 180 -18.30 28.68 -12.99
CA TYR A 180 -18.19 28.90 -14.44
C TYR A 180 -19.53 28.89 -15.16
N ALA A 181 -20.44 27.99 -14.79
CA ALA A 181 -21.81 27.99 -15.31
C ALA A 181 -22.53 29.32 -15.00
N SER A 182 -22.26 29.93 -13.84
CA SER A 182 -22.85 31.22 -13.48
C SER A 182 -22.29 32.41 -14.27
N TYR A 183 -21.07 32.32 -14.82
CA TYR A 183 -20.50 33.39 -15.66
C TYR A 183 -21.06 33.41 -17.09
N GLU A 184 -21.47 32.26 -17.61
CA GLU A 184 -22.03 32.15 -18.96
C GLU A 184 -23.14 33.19 -19.25
N PRO A 185 -24.19 33.35 -18.40
CA PRO A 185 -25.22 34.36 -18.64
C PRO A 185 -24.69 35.80 -18.52
N VAL A 186 -23.71 36.06 -17.63
CA VAL A 186 -23.12 37.40 -17.46
C VAL A 186 -22.35 37.81 -18.73
N LEU A 187 -21.58 36.88 -19.30
CA LEU A 187 -20.87 37.11 -20.55
C LEU A 187 -21.84 37.34 -21.72
N LYS A 188 -22.89 36.51 -21.83
CA LYS A 188 -23.97 36.68 -22.83
C LYS A 188 -24.60 38.07 -22.73
N GLN A 189 -25.01 38.49 -21.54
CA GLN A 189 -25.59 39.82 -21.31
C GLN A 189 -24.62 40.95 -21.68
N LEU A 190 -23.33 40.80 -21.38
CA LEU A 190 -22.33 41.81 -21.72
C LEU A 190 -22.15 41.92 -23.24
N THR A 191 -22.10 40.80 -23.95
CA THR A 191 -22.05 40.77 -25.43
C THR A 191 -23.29 41.41 -26.04
N GLU A 192 -24.48 41.10 -25.53
CA GLU A 192 -25.73 41.73 -25.98
C GLU A 192 -25.70 43.25 -25.78
N LYS A 193 -25.32 43.72 -24.58
CA LYS A 193 -25.19 45.15 -24.25
C LYS A 193 -24.17 45.86 -25.15
N TYR A 194 -23.06 45.21 -25.47
CA TYR A 194 -22.06 45.75 -26.38
C TYR A 194 -22.65 45.93 -27.78
N GLN A 195 -23.32 44.91 -28.31
CA GLN A 195 -23.94 44.98 -29.64
C GLN A 195 -25.06 46.03 -29.70
N THR A 196 -25.90 46.15 -28.67
CA THR A 196 -26.96 47.17 -28.63
C THR A 196 -26.36 48.58 -28.61
N THR A 197 -25.34 48.81 -27.78
CA THR A 197 -24.65 50.10 -27.69
C THR A 197 -23.99 50.45 -29.03
N LEU A 198 -23.40 49.47 -29.71
CA LEU A 198 -22.78 49.66 -31.02
C LEU A 198 -23.82 50.06 -32.08
N ARG A 199 -24.97 49.38 -32.12
CA ARG A 199 -26.08 49.73 -33.03
C ARG A 199 -26.62 51.13 -32.73
N GLN A 200 -26.84 51.47 -31.46
CA GLN A 200 -27.31 52.80 -31.05
C GLN A 200 -26.31 53.90 -31.43
N LYS A 201 -25.01 53.70 -31.17
CA LYS A 201 -23.96 54.64 -31.59
C LYS A 201 -24.02 54.92 -33.09
N MET A 202 -24.20 53.88 -33.91
CA MET A 202 -24.31 54.02 -35.36
C MET A 202 -25.54 54.84 -35.75
N LEU A 203 -26.70 54.56 -35.16
CA LEU A 203 -27.94 55.32 -35.41
C LEU A 203 -27.80 56.80 -35.02
N THR A 204 -27.31 57.08 -33.82
CA THR A 204 -27.07 58.46 -33.37
C THR A 204 -26.02 59.16 -34.23
N SER A 205 -25.06 58.42 -34.80
CA SER A 205 -24.12 59.03 -35.74
C SER A 205 -24.79 59.46 -37.03
N LEU A 206 -25.64 58.60 -37.61
CA LEU A 206 -26.39 58.94 -38.82
C LEU A 206 -27.36 60.11 -38.59
N GLU A 207 -28.03 60.16 -37.43
CA GLU A 207 -28.89 61.29 -37.05
C GLU A 207 -28.11 62.60 -36.95
N ARG A 208 -26.91 62.56 -36.34
CA ARG A 208 -26.01 63.71 -36.26
C ARG A 208 -25.57 64.16 -37.65
N ASP A 209 -25.15 63.24 -38.51
CA ASP A 209 -24.69 63.55 -39.86
C ASP A 209 -25.81 64.18 -40.70
N ARG A 210 -27.05 63.68 -40.53
CA ARG A 210 -28.25 64.28 -41.15
C ARG A 210 -28.52 65.70 -40.63
N ALA A 211 -28.43 65.93 -39.32
CA ALA A 211 -28.62 67.25 -38.73
C ALA A 211 -27.53 68.24 -39.16
N VAL A 212 -26.26 67.82 -39.19
CA VAL A 212 -25.15 68.62 -39.72
C VAL A 212 -25.38 68.96 -41.18
N GLY A 213 -25.79 67.99 -42.02
CA GLY A 213 -26.13 68.23 -43.42
C GLY A 213 -27.26 69.26 -43.61
N GLN A 214 -28.29 69.22 -42.75
CA GLN A 214 -29.34 70.24 -42.74
C GLN A 214 -28.80 71.62 -42.34
N ILE A 215 -27.99 71.72 -41.29
CA ILE A 215 -27.37 72.98 -40.84
C ILE A 215 -26.48 73.57 -41.93
N THR A 216 -25.61 72.76 -42.56
CA THR A 216 -24.75 73.20 -43.66
C THR A 216 -25.58 73.66 -44.86
N GLY A 217 -26.65 72.94 -45.20
CA GLY A 217 -27.57 73.35 -46.27
C GLY A 217 -28.27 74.68 -45.98
N LEU A 218 -28.75 74.88 -44.75
CA LEU A 218 -29.34 76.14 -44.30
C LEU A 218 -28.32 77.29 -44.29
N GLN A 219 -27.10 77.04 -43.81
CA GLN A 219 -26.03 78.03 -43.80
C GLN A 219 -25.61 78.46 -45.21
N ALA A 220 -25.52 77.53 -46.16
CA ALA A 220 -25.25 77.85 -47.56
C ALA A 220 -26.40 78.67 -48.18
N ALA A 221 -27.66 78.34 -47.86
CA ALA A 221 -28.81 79.13 -48.31
C ALA A 221 -28.79 80.56 -47.74
N LEU A 222 -28.43 80.75 -46.46
CA LEU A 222 -28.26 82.06 -45.85
C LEU A 222 -27.14 82.87 -46.51
N GLN A 223 -25.97 82.26 -46.76
CA GLN A 223 -24.85 82.94 -47.44
C GLN A 223 -25.19 83.37 -48.87
N ASN A 224 -25.96 82.58 -49.61
CA ASN A 224 -26.44 82.95 -50.95
C ASN A 224 -27.41 84.14 -50.90
N LEU A 225 -28.24 84.24 -49.85
CA LEU A 225 -29.15 85.39 -49.63
C LEU A 225 -28.38 86.66 -49.22
N GLU A 226 -27.35 86.54 -48.39
CA GLU A 226 -26.49 87.65 -47.95
C GLU A 226 -25.61 88.19 -49.09
N SER A 227 -25.04 87.31 -49.92
CA SER A 227 -24.27 87.70 -51.11
C SER A 227 -25.14 88.37 -52.18
N GLY A 228 -26.44 88.07 -52.23
CA GLY A 228 -27.42 88.80 -53.05
C GLY A 228 -27.71 90.25 -52.59
N HIS A 229 -27.35 90.62 -51.36
CA HIS A 229 -27.61 91.95 -50.78
C HIS A 229 -26.44 92.96 -50.93
N THR A 230 -25.31 92.59 -51.55
CA THR A 230 -24.09 93.43 -51.57
C THR A 230 -24.00 94.40 -52.76
N ILE A 231 -25.12 94.78 -53.40
CA ILE A 231 -25.12 95.80 -54.47
C ILE A 231 -26.19 96.86 -54.19
N GLN A 232 -25.83 97.87 -53.38
CA GLN A 232 -26.08 99.33 -53.54
C GLN A 232 -26.10 100.05 -52.17
N ASN A 233 -25.06 100.83 -51.87
CA ASN A 233 -25.22 102.26 -51.58
C ASN A 233 -23.86 103.00 -51.49
N PRO A 234 -23.68 104.13 -52.21
CA PRO A 234 -22.46 104.91 -52.17
C PRO A 234 -22.39 105.84 -50.96
N VAL A 235 -21.14 106.13 -50.59
CA VAL A 235 -20.64 107.06 -49.57
C VAL A 235 -21.22 108.47 -49.72
N THR A 236 -21.52 109.17 -48.62
CA THR A 236 -21.29 110.62 -48.54
C THR A 236 -20.87 111.06 -47.14
N LYS A 237 -19.81 111.88 -47.11
CA LYS A 237 -19.08 112.40 -45.94
C LYS A 237 -19.90 113.45 -45.17
N GLY A 238 -19.68 113.52 -43.86
CA GLY A 238 -20.02 114.68 -43.02
C GLY A 238 -19.08 114.78 -41.82
N LYS A 239 -18.11 115.70 -41.87
CA LYS A 239 -17.27 116.15 -40.73
C LYS A 239 -18.11 116.99 -39.79
N ILE A 240 -18.08 116.76 -38.48
CA ILE A 240 -17.99 117.83 -37.46
C ILE A 240 -17.06 117.35 -36.32
N PHE A 241 -16.26 118.29 -35.86
CA PHE A 241 -15.07 118.23 -35.03
C PHE A 241 -15.43 118.50 -33.55
N LEU A 242 -14.58 117.99 -32.63
CA LEU A 242 -14.29 118.51 -31.27
C LEU A 242 -15.36 118.24 -30.20
N ASN A 243 -15.02 118.00 -28.92
CA ASN A 243 -13.77 118.08 -28.18
C ASN A 243 -14.00 117.51 -26.77
N SER A 244 -12.90 117.11 -26.11
CA SER A 244 -12.63 117.28 -24.65
C SER A 244 -13.61 116.63 -23.66
N GLU A 245 -13.22 116.08 -22.52
CA GLU A 245 -11.98 115.76 -21.80
C GLU A 245 -12.48 115.02 -20.52
N TYR A 246 -11.53 114.47 -19.77
CA TYR A 246 -11.59 114.08 -18.35
C TYR A 246 -12.31 112.76 -18.04
N LEU A 247 -11.58 111.66 -17.78
CA LEU A 247 -10.86 111.31 -16.53
C LEU A 247 -11.76 111.39 -15.27
N LEU A 248 -12.30 110.25 -14.87
CA LEU A 248 -11.85 109.46 -13.70
C LEU A 248 -12.49 108.08 -13.70
#